data_AF-A0A6L7ZVP9-F1
#
_entry.id   AF-A0A6L7ZVP9-F1
#
_cell.length_a   1.000
_cell.length_b   1.000
_cell.length_c   1.000
_cell.angle_alpha   90.00
_cell.angle_beta   90.00
_cell.angle_gamma   90.00
#
_symmetry.space_group_name_H-M   'P 1'
#
loop_
_entity.id
_entity.type
_entity.pdbx_description
1 polymer ?
#
loop_
_entity_poly.entity_id
_entity_poly.type
_entity_poly.pdbx_seq_one_letter_code
_entity_poly.pdbx_strand_id
1 'polypeptide(L)'
;MSAPPAASGAADFPHYKRNIALLFVCWALTSTSMMLLITVSALVGASLAENKALLALPIAIQWYASAFFTIPASFIMARIGRRNGFLLAVTAMTIGAGLSLLAVYEGSFALFCVASLVVGFATGFQWYYRFAAAEVVPDSFRSRAISLVLAGGVVAAIVGPTLARYSVDWLAPVTYAGAYVGVVCIQATIMLILLTVQIPRPPRMALRGGRPLAEIARQPKFMLAVAGGVIGYGVMVLLMSVTPKAMEMCGLTFGEATHVIQWHVLGMYVPAFFTGHLIKRYGPQRIMLVGGLLNVACLAIAMADIAFENFLVSLLLLGVGWNFLYTGATTLLTETYTLAERAKTQALNEFLVFGFVATATFFSGVTLQLYGWQNLAIGTLPLLLIVLAATVWLMMLSQREAAAKA
;
A
#
# COMPACT_ATOMS: atom_id res chain seq x y z
N MET A 1 -35.90 -4.26 10.24
CA MET A 1 -34.96 -5.33 9.86
C MET A 1 -35.06 -5.54 8.37
N SER A 2 -34.16 -4.97 7.58
CA SER A 2 -34.03 -5.30 6.15
C SER A 2 -33.32 -6.64 6.04
N ALA A 3 -33.89 -7.59 5.29
CA ALA A 3 -33.25 -8.88 5.00
C ALA A 3 -31.81 -8.68 4.52
N PRO A 4 -30.85 -9.55 4.92
CA PRO A 4 -29.50 -9.49 4.40
C PRO A 4 -29.56 -9.65 2.86
N PRO A 5 -28.81 -8.84 2.09
CA PRO A 5 -28.79 -8.99 0.64
C PRO A 5 -28.35 -10.40 0.29
N ALA A 6 -29.03 -11.03 -0.68
CA ALA A 6 -28.69 -12.35 -1.17
C ALA A 6 -27.21 -12.38 -1.58
N ALA A 7 -26.48 -13.42 -1.16
CA ALA A 7 -25.07 -13.58 -1.50
C ALA A 7 -24.92 -13.61 -3.03
N SER A 8 -24.09 -12.72 -3.56
CA SER A 8 -23.86 -12.61 -5.00
C SER A 8 -23.21 -13.90 -5.54
N GLY A 9 -23.78 -14.44 -6.62
CA GLY A 9 -23.37 -15.72 -7.20
C GLY A 9 -22.28 -15.54 -8.26
N ALA A 10 -21.59 -16.63 -8.63
CA ALA A 10 -20.57 -16.58 -9.70
C ALA A 10 -21.14 -16.14 -11.06
N ALA A 11 -22.45 -16.34 -11.28
CA ALA A 11 -23.17 -15.91 -12.48
C ALA A 11 -23.24 -14.38 -12.63
N ASP A 12 -23.18 -13.63 -11.52
CA ASP A 12 -23.22 -12.16 -11.52
C ASP A 12 -21.87 -11.52 -11.95
N PHE A 13 -20.81 -12.33 -12.05
CA PHE A 13 -19.44 -11.87 -12.33
C PHE A 13 -18.81 -12.62 -13.53
N PRO A 14 -19.29 -12.36 -14.77
CA PRO A 14 -18.66 -12.93 -15.95
C PRO A 14 -17.18 -12.49 -16.03
N HIS A 15 -16.30 -13.43 -16.41
CA HIS A 15 -14.87 -13.20 -16.61
C HIS A 15 -14.05 -12.71 -15.39
N TYR A 16 -14.52 -12.87 -14.15
CA TYR A 16 -13.82 -12.36 -12.97
C TYR A 16 -12.35 -12.82 -12.88
N LYS A 17 -12.02 -14.06 -13.26
CA LYS A 17 -10.64 -14.58 -13.27
C LYS A 17 -9.72 -13.77 -14.18
N ARG A 18 -10.21 -13.41 -15.38
CA ARG A 18 -9.49 -12.57 -16.34
C ARG A 18 -9.28 -11.17 -15.74
N ASN A 19 -10.31 -10.58 -15.16
CA ASN A 19 -10.20 -9.27 -14.53
C ASN A 19 -9.21 -9.25 -13.37
N ILE A 20 -9.21 -10.26 -12.49
CA ILE A 20 -8.20 -10.38 -11.43
C ILE A 20 -6.79 -10.49 -12.02
N ALA A 21 -6.59 -11.32 -13.05
CA ALA A 21 -5.27 -11.46 -13.68
C ALA A 21 -4.78 -10.13 -14.30
N LEU A 22 -5.67 -9.38 -14.97
CA LEU A 22 -5.30 -8.07 -15.52
C LEU A 22 -5.03 -7.05 -14.42
N LEU A 23 -5.81 -7.02 -13.34
CA LEU A 23 -5.58 -6.14 -12.20
C LEU A 23 -4.28 -6.49 -11.46
N PHE A 24 -3.93 -7.78 -11.37
CA PHE A 24 -2.64 -8.25 -10.89
C PHE A 24 -1.49 -7.68 -11.72
N VAL A 25 -1.59 -7.77 -13.06
CA VAL A 25 -0.55 -7.24 -13.96
C VAL A 25 -0.48 -5.72 -13.85
N CYS A 26 -1.61 -5.01 -13.81
CA CYS A 26 -1.64 -3.57 -13.60
C CYS A 26 -0.99 -3.16 -12.28
N TRP A 27 -1.26 -3.89 -11.18
CA TRP A 27 -0.61 -3.63 -9.90
C TRP A 27 0.88 -3.93 -9.94
N ALA A 28 1.29 -5.08 -10.50
CA ALA A 28 2.70 -5.45 -10.66
C ALA A 28 3.50 -4.37 -11.40
N LEU A 29 2.98 -3.89 -12.53
CA LEU A 29 3.58 -2.82 -13.31
C LEU A 29 3.57 -1.49 -12.54
N THR A 30 2.44 -1.13 -11.91
CA THR A 30 2.31 0.09 -11.09
C THR A 30 3.33 0.11 -9.95
N SER A 31 3.43 -0.97 -9.19
CA SER A 31 4.37 -1.09 -8.08
C SER A 31 5.82 -1.06 -8.57
N THR A 32 6.11 -1.58 -9.78
CA THR A 32 7.43 -1.48 -10.42
C THR A 32 7.77 -0.01 -10.68
N SER A 33 6.84 0.78 -11.24
CA SER A 33 7.00 2.23 -11.41
C SER A 33 7.23 2.94 -10.08
N MET A 34 6.47 2.60 -9.02
CA MET A 34 6.67 3.23 -7.70
C MET A 34 8.05 2.92 -7.12
N MET A 35 8.52 1.68 -7.22
CA MET A 35 9.83 1.29 -6.70
C MET A 35 10.97 2.00 -7.44
N LEU A 36 10.84 2.11 -8.76
CA LEU A 36 11.76 2.89 -9.61
C LEU A 36 11.79 4.37 -9.19
N LEU A 37 10.63 4.98 -9.00
CA LEU A 37 10.50 6.38 -8.59
C LEU A 37 11.05 6.63 -7.19
N ILE A 38 10.83 5.75 -6.22
CA ILE A 38 11.37 5.90 -4.86
C ILE A 38 12.90 5.93 -4.88
N THR A 39 13.53 5.00 -5.61
CA THR A 39 14.99 4.93 -5.70
C THR A 39 15.58 6.15 -6.40
N VAL A 40 15.00 6.54 -7.54
CA VAL A 40 15.59 7.59 -8.39
C VAL A 40 15.25 8.99 -7.89
N SER A 41 14.04 9.22 -7.36
CA SER A 41 13.62 10.55 -6.91
C SER A 41 14.44 11.08 -5.73
N ALA A 42 14.92 10.19 -4.85
CA ALA A 42 15.79 10.58 -3.75
C ALA A 42 17.13 11.12 -4.25
N LEU A 43 17.71 10.45 -5.25
CA LEU A 43 18.99 10.82 -5.85
C LEU A 43 18.88 12.09 -6.69
N VAL A 44 17.81 12.22 -7.48
CA VAL A 44 17.52 13.44 -8.26
C VAL A 44 17.24 14.63 -7.35
N GLY A 45 16.46 14.43 -6.28
CA GLY A 45 16.24 15.46 -5.27
C GLY A 45 17.55 15.93 -4.65
N ALA A 46 18.49 15.00 -4.42
CA ALA A 46 19.82 15.32 -3.90
C ALA A 46 20.72 16.07 -4.88
N SER A 47 20.61 15.80 -6.19
CA SER A 47 21.40 16.49 -7.21
C SER A 47 20.85 17.87 -7.57
N LEU A 48 19.54 18.09 -7.46
CA LEU A 48 18.88 19.34 -7.84
C LEU A 48 18.74 20.36 -6.71
N ALA A 49 18.71 19.92 -5.45
CA ALA A 49 18.48 20.82 -4.33
C ALA A 49 19.76 21.54 -3.90
N GLU A 50 19.74 22.87 -3.93
CA GLU A 50 20.82 23.70 -3.37
C GLU A 50 20.86 23.61 -1.83
N ASN A 51 19.69 23.52 -1.19
CA ASN A 51 19.55 23.41 0.26
C ASN A 51 19.38 21.95 0.68
N LYS A 52 20.35 21.42 1.44
CA LYS A 52 20.32 20.05 1.98
C LYS A 52 19.11 19.77 2.90
N ALA A 53 18.47 20.79 3.46
CA ALA A 53 17.24 20.61 4.23
C ALA A 53 16.04 20.20 3.37
N LEU A 54 16.07 20.46 2.06
CA LEU A 54 14.95 20.22 1.13
C LEU A 54 15.10 18.92 0.32
N LEU A 55 16.17 18.13 0.50
CA LEU A 55 16.46 16.94 -0.32
C LEU A 55 15.29 15.93 -0.31
N ALA A 56 14.62 15.78 0.84
CA ALA A 56 13.50 14.86 1.01
C ALA A 56 12.14 15.45 0.61
N LEU A 57 12.06 16.75 0.29
CA LEU A 57 10.81 17.44 0.00
C LEU A 57 10.02 16.81 -1.17
N PRO A 58 10.63 16.46 -2.32
CA PRO A 58 9.88 15.87 -3.44
C PRO A 58 9.19 14.55 -3.06
N ILE A 59 9.89 13.66 -2.36
CA ILE A 59 9.31 12.40 -1.87
C ILE A 59 8.23 12.66 -0.82
N ALA A 60 8.44 13.61 0.10
CA ALA A 60 7.43 13.99 1.06
C ALA A 60 6.15 14.48 0.35
N ILE A 61 6.28 15.35 -0.65
CA ILE A 61 5.16 15.82 -1.48
C ILE A 61 4.42 14.63 -2.10
N GLN A 62 5.12 13.64 -2.67
CA GLN A 62 4.48 12.45 -3.24
C GLN A 62 3.60 11.71 -2.21
N TRP A 63 4.12 11.46 -1.01
CA TRP A 63 3.36 10.74 0.03
C TRP A 63 2.17 11.54 0.55
N TYR A 64 2.34 12.82 0.85
CA TYR A 64 1.24 13.67 1.33
C TYR A 64 0.17 13.88 0.25
N ALA A 65 0.59 14.08 -1.00
CA ALA A 65 -0.32 14.17 -2.13
C ALA A 65 -1.08 12.86 -2.34
N SER A 66 -0.39 11.71 -2.26
CA SER A 66 -1.04 10.39 -2.33
C SER A 66 -2.11 10.25 -1.25
N ALA A 67 -1.81 10.59 0.00
CA ALA A 67 -2.77 10.54 1.09
C ALA A 67 -3.97 11.47 0.83
N PHE A 68 -3.72 12.72 0.48
CA PHE A 68 -4.75 13.73 0.22
C PHE A 68 -5.66 13.34 -0.95
N PHE A 69 -5.08 12.90 -2.06
CA PHE A 69 -5.81 12.59 -3.28
C PHE A 69 -6.53 11.23 -3.23
N THR A 70 -6.30 10.39 -2.22
CA THR A 70 -7.12 9.16 -2.03
C THR A 70 -8.61 9.47 -1.86
N ILE A 71 -8.96 10.59 -1.22
CA ILE A 71 -10.36 11.01 -1.02
C ILE A 71 -11.02 11.35 -2.36
N PRO A 72 -10.56 12.37 -3.12
CA PRO A 72 -11.17 12.69 -4.41
C PRO A 72 -11.07 11.51 -5.39
N ALA A 73 -10.01 10.71 -5.36
CA ALA A 73 -9.89 9.51 -6.18
C ALA A 73 -11.08 8.56 -5.99
N SER A 74 -11.47 8.27 -4.74
CA SER A 74 -12.61 7.40 -4.45
C SER A 74 -13.92 7.95 -5.02
N PHE A 75 -14.17 9.25 -4.83
CA PHE A 75 -15.40 9.88 -5.31
C PHE A 75 -15.44 10.00 -6.84
N ILE A 76 -14.30 10.30 -7.48
CA ILE A 76 -14.18 10.29 -8.94
C ILE A 76 -14.46 8.88 -9.46
N MET A 77 -13.80 7.85 -8.92
CA MET A 77 -14.01 6.45 -9.31
C MET A 77 -15.45 5.98 -9.08
N ALA A 78 -16.13 6.49 -8.06
CA ALA A 78 -17.55 6.21 -7.84
C ALA A 78 -18.44 6.80 -8.95
N ARG A 79 -18.08 7.96 -9.52
CA ARG A 79 -18.85 8.63 -10.57
C ARG A 79 -18.54 8.10 -11.98
N ILE A 80 -17.26 7.95 -12.31
CA ILE A 80 -16.82 7.59 -13.68
C ILE A 80 -16.51 6.09 -13.85
N GLY A 81 -16.49 5.34 -12.74
CA GLY A 81 -16.11 3.93 -12.68
C GLY A 81 -14.61 3.71 -12.44
N ARG A 82 -14.26 2.52 -11.91
CA ARG A 82 -12.87 2.15 -11.57
C ARG A 82 -11.92 2.21 -12.76
N ARG A 83 -12.30 1.63 -13.91
CA ARG A 83 -11.48 1.62 -15.12
C ARG A 83 -11.06 3.03 -15.55
N ASN A 84 -12.01 3.96 -15.61
CA ASN A 84 -11.74 5.33 -16.03
C ASN A 84 -10.92 6.10 -14.98
N GLY A 85 -11.12 5.81 -13.69
CA GLY A 85 -10.25 6.35 -12.64
C GLY A 85 -8.81 5.86 -12.74
N PHE A 86 -8.59 4.57 -13.04
CA PHE A 86 -7.23 4.08 -13.28
C PHE A 86 -6.60 4.65 -14.55
N LEU A 87 -7.37 4.85 -15.62
CA LEU A 87 -6.88 5.54 -16.83
C LEU A 87 -6.45 6.98 -16.50
N LEU A 88 -7.24 7.72 -15.71
CA LEU A 88 -6.85 9.05 -15.24
C LEU A 88 -5.54 9.02 -14.44
N ALA A 89 -5.40 8.04 -13.54
CA ALA A 89 -4.19 7.85 -12.76
C ALA A 89 -2.96 7.55 -13.63
N VAL A 90 -3.10 6.67 -14.61
CA VAL A 90 -2.01 6.31 -15.52
C VAL A 90 -1.60 7.51 -16.37
N THR A 91 -2.55 8.26 -16.92
CA THR A 91 -2.26 9.51 -17.64
C THR A 91 -1.55 10.52 -16.76
N ALA A 92 -2.04 10.74 -15.53
CA ALA A 92 -1.39 11.65 -14.59
C ALA A 92 0.04 11.18 -14.24
N MET A 93 0.26 9.89 -14.02
CA MET A 93 1.60 9.35 -13.76
C MET A 93 2.53 9.56 -14.97
N THR A 94 2.05 9.37 -16.19
CA THR A 94 2.84 9.65 -17.41
C THR A 94 3.23 11.13 -17.49
N ILE A 95 2.28 12.03 -17.21
CA ILE A 95 2.56 13.48 -17.16
C ILE A 95 3.56 13.79 -16.05
N GLY A 96 3.37 13.24 -14.85
CA GLY A 96 4.28 13.41 -13.72
C GLY A 96 5.71 12.94 -14.04
N ALA A 97 5.86 11.76 -14.65
CA ALA A 97 7.14 11.25 -15.10
C ALA A 97 7.78 12.13 -16.19
N GLY A 98 6.99 12.64 -17.14
CA GLY A 98 7.45 13.58 -18.16
C GLY A 98 7.91 14.93 -17.57
N LEU A 99 7.18 15.45 -16.58
CA LEU A 99 7.57 16.65 -15.84
C LEU A 99 8.84 16.41 -15.01
N SER A 100 8.99 15.24 -14.39
CA SER A 100 10.20 14.86 -13.69
C SER A 100 11.40 14.76 -14.63
N LEU A 101 11.21 14.19 -15.82
CA LEU A 101 12.22 14.14 -16.87
C LEU A 101 12.66 15.56 -17.27
N LEU A 102 11.71 16.44 -17.54
CA LEU A 102 11.98 17.84 -17.89
C LEU A 102 12.71 18.57 -16.74
N ALA A 103 12.30 18.35 -15.49
CA ALA A 103 12.96 18.93 -14.32
C ALA A 103 14.42 18.52 -14.18
N VAL A 104 14.75 17.27 -14.51
CA VAL A 104 16.14 16.77 -14.51
C VAL A 104 16.96 17.45 -15.62
N TYR A 105 16.40 17.60 -16.83
CA TYR A 105 17.08 18.29 -17.93
C TYR A 105 17.34 19.77 -17.65
N GLU A 106 16.35 20.46 -17.09
CA GLU A 106 16.42 21.90 -16.78
C GLU A 106 17.16 22.19 -15.47
N GLY A 107 17.50 21.18 -14.67
CA GLY A 107 18.08 21.37 -13.35
C GLY A 107 17.11 22.01 -12.33
N SER A 108 15.79 21.92 -12.55
CA SER A 108 14.79 22.68 -11.79
C SER A 108 14.19 21.89 -10.63
N PHE A 109 14.63 22.18 -9.40
CA PHE A 109 14.07 21.59 -8.19
C PHE A 109 12.58 21.90 -7.98
N ALA A 110 12.15 23.13 -8.29
CA ALA A 110 10.75 23.53 -8.16
C ALA A 110 9.84 22.73 -9.12
N LEU A 111 10.26 22.56 -10.37
CA LEU A 111 9.54 21.74 -11.34
C LEU A 111 9.49 20.27 -10.88
N PHE A 112 10.56 19.78 -10.28
CA PHE A 112 10.60 18.42 -9.73
C PHE A 112 9.62 18.22 -8.55
N CYS A 113 9.43 19.24 -7.71
CA CYS A 113 8.40 19.25 -6.67
C CYS A 113 6.98 19.24 -7.27
N VAL A 114 6.72 20.00 -8.35
CA VAL A 114 5.43 19.96 -9.06
C VAL A 114 5.19 18.60 -9.70
N ALA A 115 6.20 18.01 -10.34
CA ALA A 115 6.12 16.66 -10.89
C ALA A 115 5.79 15.62 -9.81
N SER A 116 6.43 15.73 -8.64
CA SER A 116 6.18 14.92 -7.46
C SER A 116 4.74 15.03 -6.95
N LEU A 117 4.13 16.21 -6.99
CA LEU A 117 2.70 16.39 -6.65
C LEU A 117 1.80 15.60 -7.61
N VAL A 118 2.09 15.64 -8.92
CA VAL A 118 1.33 14.94 -9.95
C VAL A 118 1.50 13.42 -9.85
N VAL A 119 2.70 12.94 -9.55
CA VAL A 119 2.98 11.53 -9.24
C VAL A 119 2.15 11.09 -8.02
N GLY A 120 2.16 11.87 -6.94
CA GLY A 120 1.37 11.58 -5.74
C GLY A 120 -0.15 11.55 -6.00
N PHE A 121 -0.66 12.44 -6.86
CA PHE A 121 -2.05 12.37 -7.33
C PHE A 121 -2.35 11.00 -7.98
N ALA A 122 -1.47 10.52 -8.86
CA ALA A 122 -1.65 9.24 -9.53
C ALA A 122 -1.59 8.05 -8.57
N THR A 123 -0.65 8.03 -7.63
CA THR A 123 -0.51 6.94 -6.65
C THR A 123 -1.74 6.83 -5.75
N GLY A 124 -2.38 7.95 -5.40
CA GLY A 124 -3.61 7.96 -4.62
C GLY A 124 -4.75 7.15 -5.26
N PHE A 125 -4.83 7.10 -6.59
CA PHE A 125 -5.79 6.25 -7.32
C PHE A 125 -5.35 4.79 -7.36
N GLN A 126 -4.04 4.53 -7.50
CA GLN A 126 -3.50 3.20 -7.69
C GLN A 126 -3.72 2.29 -6.48
N TRP A 127 -3.73 2.83 -5.26
CA TRP A 127 -4.04 2.04 -4.06
C TRP A 127 -5.39 1.31 -4.14
N TYR A 128 -6.34 1.83 -4.92
CA TYR A 128 -7.66 1.21 -5.10
C TYR A 128 -7.67 -0.06 -5.96
N TYR A 129 -6.55 -0.51 -6.55
CA TYR A 129 -6.50 -1.77 -7.33
C TYR A 129 -7.04 -2.96 -6.53
N ARG A 130 -6.66 -3.08 -5.25
CA ARG A 130 -7.11 -4.17 -4.39
C ARG A 130 -8.62 -4.12 -4.08
N PHE A 131 -9.19 -2.91 -3.97
CA PHE A 131 -10.64 -2.75 -3.82
C PHE A 131 -11.38 -3.05 -5.12
N ALA A 132 -10.84 -2.62 -6.27
CA ALA A 132 -11.40 -2.98 -7.57
C ALA A 132 -11.42 -4.51 -7.76
N ALA A 133 -10.40 -5.22 -7.30
CA ALA A 133 -10.36 -6.68 -7.31
C ALA A 133 -11.48 -7.31 -6.46
N ALA A 134 -11.71 -6.77 -5.25
CA ALA A 134 -12.79 -7.22 -4.38
C ALA A 134 -14.19 -6.95 -4.96
N GLU A 135 -14.32 -5.96 -5.85
CA GLU A 135 -15.60 -5.53 -6.44
C GLU A 135 -16.00 -6.32 -7.69
N VAL A 136 -15.07 -7.06 -8.30
CA VAL A 136 -15.32 -7.85 -9.52
C VAL A 136 -15.47 -9.35 -9.26
N VAL A 137 -15.66 -9.74 -8.00
CA VAL A 137 -15.75 -11.14 -7.57
C VAL A 137 -16.92 -11.36 -6.63
N PRO A 138 -17.43 -12.61 -6.54
CA PRO A 138 -18.35 -13.00 -5.49
C PRO A 138 -17.76 -12.79 -4.09
N ASP A 139 -18.64 -12.58 -3.11
CA ASP A 139 -18.25 -12.32 -1.72
C ASP A 139 -17.31 -13.39 -1.15
N SER A 140 -17.53 -14.65 -1.52
CA SER A 140 -16.71 -15.80 -1.10
C SER A 140 -15.29 -15.85 -1.69
N PHE A 141 -14.96 -14.95 -2.62
CA PHE A 141 -13.65 -14.82 -3.27
C PHE A 141 -12.96 -13.46 -3.01
N ARG A 142 -13.60 -12.53 -2.29
CA ARG A 142 -13.05 -11.17 -2.04
C ARG A 142 -11.65 -11.19 -1.43
N SER A 143 -11.45 -11.95 -0.34
CA SER A 143 -10.14 -12.05 0.32
C SER A 143 -9.05 -12.57 -0.63
N ARG A 144 -9.38 -13.56 -1.47
CA ARG A 144 -8.48 -14.11 -2.48
C ARG A 144 -8.17 -13.09 -3.56
N ALA A 145 -9.15 -12.35 -4.05
CA ALA A 145 -8.94 -11.32 -5.08
C ALA A 145 -8.05 -10.19 -4.58
N ILE A 146 -8.29 -9.68 -3.36
CA ILE A 146 -7.45 -8.66 -2.71
C ILE A 146 -6.01 -9.17 -2.60
N SER A 147 -5.83 -10.39 -2.06
CA SER A 147 -4.49 -10.94 -1.82
C SER A 147 -3.74 -11.24 -3.12
N LEU A 148 -4.43 -11.82 -4.11
CA LEU A 148 -3.84 -12.11 -5.42
C LEU A 148 -3.35 -10.82 -6.08
N VAL A 149 -4.16 -9.77 -6.13
CA VAL A 149 -3.70 -8.50 -6.73
C VAL A 149 -2.49 -7.95 -5.98
N LEU A 150 -2.49 -7.94 -4.64
CA LEU A 150 -1.33 -7.51 -3.86
C LEU A 150 -0.07 -8.35 -4.16
N ALA A 151 -0.21 -9.65 -4.45
CA ALA A 151 0.90 -10.52 -4.82
C ALA A 151 1.67 -10.05 -6.07
N GLY A 152 1.07 -9.20 -6.91
CA GLY A 152 1.76 -8.56 -8.04
C GLY A 152 2.97 -7.74 -7.61
N GLY A 153 3.02 -7.27 -6.36
CA GLY A 153 4.19 -6.60 -5.79
C GLY A 153 5.47 -7.45 -5.77
N VAL A 154 5.37 -8.79 -5.85
CA VAL A 154 6.55 -9.67 -6.01
C VAL A 154 7.30 -9.35 -7.30
N VAL A 155 6.57 -9.06 -8.39
CA VAL A 155 7.19 -8.68 -9.67
C VAL A 155 7.96 -7.38 -9.50
N ALA A 156 7.38 -6.40 -8.81
CA ALA A 156 8.04 -5.12 -8.55
C ALA A 156 9.32 -5.29 -7.73
N ALA A 157 9.32 -6.16 -6.73
CA ALA A 157 10.49 -6.45 -5.89
C ALA A 157 11.71 -6.92 -6.70
N ILE A 158 11.47 -7.67 -7.77
CA ILE A 158 12.52 -8.27 -8.61
C ILE A 158 12.88 -7.35 -9.80
N VAL A 159 11.86 -6.86 -10.48
CA VAL A 159 12.01 -6.09 -11.73
C VAL A 159 12.38 -4.63 -11.43
N GLY A 160 11.85 -4.03 -10.38
CA GLY A 160 12.05 -2.62 -10.03
C GLY A 160 13.52 -2.21 -9.90
N PRO A 161 14.30 -2.81 -8.99
CA PRO A 161 15.72 -2.48 -8.81
C PRO A 161 16.56 -2.74 -10.06
N THR A 162 16.27 -3.83 -10.77
CA THR A 162 16.95 -4.20 -12.01
C THR A 162 16.72 -3.14 -13.07
N LEU A 163 15.47 -2.73 -13.27
CA LEU A 163 15.13 -1.68 -14.21
C LEU A 163 15.73 -0.33 -13.80
N ALA A 164 15.73 0.01 -12.50
CA ALA A 164 16.38 1.22 -12.00
C ALA A 164 17.86 1.25 -12.38
N ARG A 165 18.60 0.16 -12.11
CA ARG A 165 20.02 0.07 -12.43
C ARG A 165 20.31 0.25 -13.93
N TYR A 166 19.55 -0.42 -14.78
CA TYR A 166 19.80 -0.37 -16.23
C TYR A 166 19.30 0.91 -16.89
N SER A 167 18.27 1.57 -16.34
CA SER A 167 17.66 2.75 -16.95
C SER A 167 18.33 4.08 -16.59
N VAL A 168 19.18 4.12 -15.57
CA VAL A 168 19.86 5.36 -15.10
C VAL A 168 20.59 6.09 -16.24
N ASP A 169 21.27 5.34 -17.11
CA ASP A 169 22.13 5.90 -18.16
C ASP A 169 21.55 5.76 -19.59
N TRP A 170 20.28 5.39 -19.75
CA TRP A 170 19.65 5.30 -21.09
C TRP A 170 19.67 6.63 -21.86
N LEU A 171 19.69 7.75 -21.15
CA LEU A 171 19.75 9.10 -21.71
C LEU A 171 21.03 9.84 -21.31
N ALA A 172 22.14 9.10 -21.15
CA ALA A 172 23.45 9.70 -20.91
C ALA A 172 23.74 10.82 -21.94
N PRO A 173 24.31 11.97 -21.52
CA PRO A 173 24.97 12.22 -20.23
C PRO A 173 24.05 12.63 -19.08
N VAL A 174 22.73 12.72 -19.27
CA VAL A 174 21.80 13.14 -18.22
C VAL A 174 21.42 11.94 -17.36
N THR A 175 22.19 11.71 -16.30
CA THR A 175 21.97 10.61 -15.34
C THR A 175 20.55 10.68 -14.75
N TYR A 176 19.93 9.52 -14.54
CA TYR A 176 18.58 9.32 -13.98
C TYR A 176 17.40 9.66 -14.90
N ALA A 177 17.60 10.44 -15.97
CA ALA A 177 16.56 10.78 -16.93
C ALA A 177 15.90 9.53 -17.56
N GLY A 178 16.70 8.52 -17.88
CA GLY A 178 16.22 7.27 -18.49
C GLY A 178 15.24 6.47 -17.61
N ALA A 179 15.32 6.60 -16.28
CA ALA A 179 14.38 5.96 -15.38
C ALA A 179 12.95 6.50 -15.56
N TYR A 180 12.79 7.81 -15.79
CA TYR A 180 11.47 8.41 -16.05
C TYR A 180 10.91 7.97 -17.40
N VAL A 181 11.76 7.74 -18.41
CA VAL A 181 11.33 7.08 -19.67
C VAL A 181 10.82 5.67 -19.38
N GLY A 182 11.53 4.90 -18.55
CA GLY A 182 11.09 3.59 -18.09
C GLY A 182 9.70 3.62 -17.45
N VAL A 183 9.45 4.59 -16.57
CA VAL A 183 8.10 4.82 -15.99
C VAL A 183 7.07 5.10 -17.08
N VAL A 184 7.35 5.99 -18.03
CA VAL A 184 6.44 6.30 -19.15
C VAL A 184 6.10 5.03 -19.96
N CYS A 185 7.08 4.20 -20.29
CA CYS A 185 6.87 2.93 -21.00
C CYS A 185 5.99 1.95 -20.21
N ILE A 186 6.21 1.84 -18.90
CA ILE A 186 5.37 1.02 -18.01
C ILE A 186 3.94 1.57 -18.01
N GLN A 187 3.75 2.87 -17.85
CA GLN A 187 2.43 3.50 -17.82
C GLN A 187 1.70 3.33 -19.15
N ALA A 188 2.38 3.44 -20.30
CA ALA A 188 1.79 3.15 -21.61
C ALA A 188 1.29 1.69 -21.69
N THR A 189 2.08 0.74 -21.18
CA THR A 189 1.68 -0.68 -21.12
C THR A 189 0.43 -0.88 -20.25
N ILE A 190 0.39 -0.26 -19.06
CA ILE A 190 -0.80 -0.31 -18.19
C ILE A 190 -2.02 0.29 -18.89
N MET A 191 -1.85 1.41 -19.60
CA MET A 191 -2.94 2.05 -20.35
C MET A 191 -3.56 1.07 -21.36
N LEU A 192 -2.74 0.40 -22.17
CA LEU A 192 -3.21 -0.61 -23.14
C LEU A 192 -3.95 -1.76 -22.45
N ILE A 193 -3.45 -2.25 -21.33
CA ILE A 193 -4.09 -3.32 -20.56
C ILE A 193 -5.46 -2.85 -20.02
N LEU A 194 -5.52 -1.67 -19.39
CA LEU A 194 -6.76 -1.10 -18.83
C LEU A 194 -7.84 -0.86 -19.89
N LEU A 195 -7.45 -0.62 -21.15
CA LEU A 195 -8.42 -0.54 -22.24
C LEU A 195 -9.16 -1.86 -22.47
N THR A 196 -8.57 -3.00 -22.10
CA THR A 196 -9.19 -4.34 -22.23
C THR A 196 -9.94 -4.82 -20.98
N VAL A 197 -9.71 -4.21 -19.82
CA VAL A 197 -10.33 -4.64 -18.55
C VAL A 197 -11.82 -4.27 -18.54
N GLN A 198 -12.67 -5.22 -18.16
CA GLN A 198 -14.11 -5.01 -18.04
C GLN A 198 -14.51 -4.94 -16.57
N ILE A 199 -14.44 -3.76 -15.97
CA ILE A 199 -14.94 -3.53 -14.61
C ILE A 199 -16.39 -3.05 -14.69
N PRO A 200 -17.38 -3.79 -14.15
CA PRO A 200 -18.77 -3.37 -14.14
C PRO A 200 -18.92 -1.99 -13.48
N ARG A 201 -19.68 -1.09 -14.13
CA ARG A 201 -20.03 0.19 -13.52
C ARG A 201 -21.19 -0.03 -12.54
N PRO A 202 -21.08 0.40 -11.28
CA PRO A 202 -22.20 0.31 -10.35
C PRO A 202 -23.38 1.15 -10.89
N PRO A 203 -24.63 0.65 -10.81
CA PRO A 203 -25.82 1.40 -11.24
C PRO A 203 -25.90 2.74 -10.51
N ARG A 204 -26.22 3.84 -11.22
CA ARG A 204 -26.33 5.18 -10.61
C ARG A 204 -27.32 5.25 -9.44
N MET A 205 -28.39 4.45 -9.47
CA MET A 205 -29.35 4.33 -8.36
C MET A 205 -28.74 3.69 -7.11
N ALA A 206 -27.79 2.78 -7.25
CA ALA A 206 -27.13 2.11 -6.14
C ALA A 206 -26.14 3.01 -5.37
N LEU A 207 -25.92 4.25 -5.84
CA LEU A 207 -25.08 5.26 -5.21
C LEU A 207 -25.89 6.29 -4.39
N ARG A 208 -27.22 6.19 -4.37
CA ARG A 208 -28.09 7.05 -3.56
C ARG A 208 -28.41 6.36 -2.24
N GLY A 209 -28.20 7.07 -1.13
CA GLY A 209 -28.49 6.59 0.23
C GLY A 209 -27.25 6.10 1.00
N GLY A 210 -27.49 5.32 2.04
CA GLY A 210 -26.47 4.80 2.95
C GLY A 210 -26.25 5.67 4.19
N ARG A 211 -25.78 5.03 5.25
CA ARG A 211 -25.58 5.63 6.59
C ARG A 211 -24.56 6.77 6.56
N PRO A 212 -24.68 7.78 7.43
CA PRO A 212 -23.65 8.81 7.55
C PRO A 212 -22.29 8.20 7.90
N LEU A 213 -21.20 8.83 7.44
CA LEU A 213 -19.84 8.32 7.64
C LEU A 213 -19.52 8.12 9.13
N ALA A 214 -20.05 8.98 10.00
CA ALA A 214 -19.89 8.87 11.45
C ALA A 214 -20.49 7.57 12.03
N GLU A 215 -21.63 7.11 11.51
CA GLU A 215 -22.24 5.84 11.93
C GLU A 215 -21.40 4.65 11.45
N ILE A 216 -20.87 4.73 10.23
CA ILE A 216 -19.96 3.71 9.71
C ILE A 216 -18.67 3.65 10.53
N ALA A 217 -18.09 4.80 10.83
CA ALA A 217 -16.85 4.94 11.57
C ALA A 217 -16.94 4.43 13.02
N ARG A 218 -18.14 4.42 13.60
CA ARG A 218 -18.41 3.91 14.95
C ARG A 218 -18.59 2.39 15.00
N GLN A 219 -18.66 1.70 13.86
CA GLN A 219 -18.76 0.24 13.87
C GLN A 219 -17.44 -0.38 14.39
N PRO A 220 -17.49 -1.30 15.38
CA PRO A 220 -16.29 -1.96 15.89
C PRO A 220 -15.47 -2.67 14.80
N LYS A 221 -16.13 -3.29 13.83
CA LYS A 221 -15.48 -3.90 12.66
C LYS A 221 -14.71 -2.88 11.81
N PHE A 222 -15.28 -1.68 11.60
CA PHE A 222 -14.63 -0.62 10.83
C PHE A 222 -13.43 -0.07 11.59
N MET A 223 -13.58 0.19 12.89
CA MET A 223 -12.48 0.66 13.74
C MET A 223 -11.32 -0.32 13.72
N LEU A 224 -11.58 -1.63 13.84
CA LEU A 224 -10.53 -2.65 13.75
C LEU A 224 -9.89 -2.71 12.36
N ALA A 225 -10.68 -2.63 11.29
CA ALA A 225 -10.16 -2.63 9.93
C ALA A 225 -9.22 -1.44 9.69
N VAL A 226 -9.64 -0.23 10.07
CA VAL A 226 -8.81 0.97 9.96
C VAL A 226 -7.58 0.88 10.86
N ALA A 227 -7.74 0.49 12.12
CA ALA A 227 -6.62 0.34 13.06
C ALA A 227 -5.59 -0.67 12.54
N GLY A 228 -6.03 -1.83 12.05
CA GLY A 228 -5.17 -2.85 11.46
C GLY A 228 -4.44 -2.36 10.21
N GLY A 229 -5.10 -1.58 9.36
CA GLY A 229 -4.47 -0.95 8.18
C GLY A 229 -3.45 0.11 8.56
N VAL A 230 -3.82 1.05 9.44
CA VAL A 230 -3.01 2.18 9.89
C VAL A 230 -1.77 1.68 10.63
N ILE A 231 -1.95 0.79 11.60
CA ILE A 231 -0.84 0.28 12.43
C ILE A 231 -0.02 -0.74 11.65
N GLY A 232 -0.65 -1.62 10.87
CA GLY A 232 0.07 -2.59 10.04
C GLY A 232 1.02 -1.91 9.07
N TYR A 233 0.52 -0.93 8.29
CA TYR A 233 1.34 -0.17 7.35
C TYR A 233 2.29 0.80 8.08
N GLY A 234 1.81 1.48 9.12
CA GLY A 234 2.59 2.43 9.88
C GLY A 234 3.82 1.82 10.54
N VAL A 235 3.68 0.70 11.24
CA VAL A 235 4.82 -0.01 11.88
C VAL A 235 5.79 -0.53 10.83
N MET A 236 5.29 -1.07 9.72
CA MET A 236 6.13 -1.50 8.60
C MET A 236 7.01 -0.36 8.09
N VAL A 237 6.42 0.81 7.83
CA VAL A 237 7.16 1.97 7.33
C VAL A 237 8.10 2.55 8.38
N LEU A 238 7.71 2.62 9.66
CA LEU A 238 8.56 3.14 10.74
C LEU A 238 9.89 2.39 10.86
N LEU A 239 9.87 1.06 10.70
CA LEU A 239 11.07 0.23 10.82
C LEU A 239 11.81 0.12 9.50
N MET A 240 11.10 -0.19 8.41
CA MET A 240 11.71 -0.49 7.11
C MET A 240 12.46 0.72 6.53
N SER A 241 11.89 1.94 6.63
CA SER A 241 12.46 3.14 5.99
C SER A 241 13.87 3.48 6.45
N VAL A 242 14.16 3.23 7.73
CA VAL A 242 15.42 3.60 8.37
C VAL A 242 16.37 2.43 8.59
N THR A 243 15.94 1.21 8.27
CA THR A 243 16.78 0.01 8.45
C THR A 243 18.12 0.09 7.72
N PRO A 244 18.21 0.54 6.44
CA PRO A 244 19.51 0.66 5.77
C PRO A 244 20.46 1.60 6.52
N LYS A 245 19.93 2.69 7.10
CA LYS A 245 20.73 3.63 7.88
C LYS A 245 21.14 3.04 9.24
N ALA A 246 20.24 2.31 9.90
CA ALA A 246 20.57 1.62 11.14
C ALA A 246 21.68 0.58 10.91
N MET A 247 21.59 -0.23 9.85
CA MET A 247 22.60 -1.21 9.47
C MET A 247 23.97 -0.57 9.18
N GLU A 248 23.98 0.57 8.47
CA GLU A 248 25.20 1.35 8.22
C GLU A 248 25.84 1.84 9.53
N MET A 249 25.05 2.38 10.47
CA MET A 249 25.53 2.80 11.80
C MET A 249 26.10 1.65 12.62
N CYS A 250 25.69 0.41 12.30
CA CYS A 250 26.16 -0.82 12.90
C CYS A 250 27.37 -1.44 12.19
N GLY A 251 27.90 -0.80 11.14
CA GLY A 251 29.06 -1.28 10.38
C GLY A 251 28.75 -2.34 9.34
N LEU A 252 27.47 -2.63 9.06
CA LEU A 252 27.07 -3.54 7.98
C LEU A 252 27.17 -2.84 6.62
N THR A 253 27.42 -3.64 5.60
CA THR A 253 27.61 -3.15 4.23
C THR A 253 26.29 -2.76 3.56
N PHE A 254 26.38 -1.89 2.57
CA PHE A 254 25.24 -1.55 1.72
C PHE A 254 24.62 -2.75 0.99
N GLY A 255 25.45 -3.74 0.61
CA GLY A 255 25.00 -4.97 -0.03
C GLY A 255 24.11 -5.80 0.89
N GLU A 256 24.49 -5.93 2.17
CA GLU A 256 23.69 -6.59 3.21
C GLU A 256 22.37 -5.86 3.44
N ALA A 257 22.38 -4.53 3.55
CA ALA A 257 21.15 -3.75 3.70
C ALA A 257 20.19 -3.96 2.52
N THR A 258 20.71 -3.97 1.28
CA THR A 258 19.92 -4.24 0.08
C THR A 258 19.29 -5.64 0.13
N HIS A 259 20.03 -6.64 0.59
CA HIS A 259 19.53 -8.01 0.72
C HIS A 259 18.40 -8.13 1.75
N VAL A 260 18.55 -7.46 2.91
CA VAL A 260 17.52 -7.41 3.94
C VAL A 260 16.23 -6.76 3.41
N ILE A 261 16.33 -5.64 2.69
CA ILE A 261 15.17 -4.98 2.07
C ILE A 261 14.52 -5.89 1.02
N GLN A 262 15.30 -6.61 0.21
CA GLN A 262 14.76 -7.54 -0.77
C GLN A 262 13.90 -8.63 -0.10
N TRP A 263 14.41 -9.28 0.96
CA TRP A 263 13.66 -10.28 1.71
C TRP A 263 12.44 -9.71 2.43
N HIS A 264 12.53 -8.49 2.96
CA HIS A 264 11.37 -7.78 3.50
C HIS A 264 10.24 -7.66 2.46
N VAL A 265 10.55 -7.15 1.26
CA VAL A 265 9.57 -6.95 0.20
C VAL A 265 9.00 -8.29 -0.29
N LEU A 266 9.83 -9.35 -0.36
CA LEU A 266 9.33 -10.71 -0.58
C LEU A 266 8.36 -11.14 0.53
N GLY A 267 8.70 -10.89 1.80
CA GLY A 267 7.82 -11.10 2.94
C GLY A 267 6.50 -10.35 2.85
N MET A 268 6.48 -9.14 2.28
CA MET A 268 5.25 -8.37 2.07
C MET A 268 4.31 -9.00 1.03
N TYR A 269 4.84 -9.53 -0.07
CA TYR A 269 4.01 -9.86 -1.24
C TYR A 269 3.90 -11.36 -1.54
N VAL A 270 4.90 -12.19 -1.23
CA VAL A 270 4.85 -13.64 -1.44
C VAL A 270 3.72 -14.30 -0.63
N PRO A 271 3.49 -13.96 0.66
CA PRO A 271 2.38 -14.54 1.41
C PRO A 271 1.01 -14.27 0.77
N ALA A 272 0.87 -13.19 0.00
CA ALA A 272 -0.39 -12.79 -0.62
C ALA A 272 -0.96 -13.84 -1.60
N PHE A 273 -0.15 -14.75 -2.13
CA PHE A 273 -0.64 -15.92 -2.88
C PHE A 273 -1.50 -16.87 -2.02
N PHE A 274 -1.29 -16.89 -0.71
CA PHE A 274 -1.90 -17.82 0.25
C PHE A 274 -2.83 -17.11 1.24
N THR A 275 -2.54 -15.88 1.64
CA THR A 275 -3.26 -15.13 2.68
C THR A 275 -4.76 -15.08 2.43
N GLY A 276 -5.20 -14.90 1.19
CA GLY A 276 -6.62 -14.88 0.86
C GLY A 276 -7.34 -16.21 1.11
N HIS A 277 -6.65 -17.34 0.92
CA HIS A 277 -7.16 -18.66 1.27
C HIS A 277 -7.22 -18.84 2.79
N LEU A 278 -6.19 -18.39 3.51
CA LEU A 278 -6.14 -18.43 4.96
C LEU A 278 -7.26 -17.59 5.59
N ILE A 279 -7.51 -16.37 5.08
CA ILE A 279 -8.60 -15.50 5.52
C ILE A 279 -9.95 -16.18 5.27
N LYS A 280 -10.14 -16.85 4.12
CA LYS A 280 -11.39 -17.57 3.84
C LYS A 280 -11.63 -18.71 4.84
N ARG A 281 -10.57 -19.40 5.27
CA ARG A 281 -10.66 -20.56 6.17
C ARG A 281 -10.78 -20.16 7.64
N TYR A 282 -10.05 -19.14 8.08
CA TYR A 282 -9.89 -18.79 9.49
C TYR A 282 -10.54 -17.45 9.87
N GLY A 283 -11.00 -16.67 8.88
CA GLY A 283 -11.54 -15.33 9.08
C GLY A 283 -10.45 -14.24 9.13
N PRO A 284 -10.78 -12.99 8.77
CA PRO A 284 -9.81 -11.90 8.72
C PRO A 284 -9.19 -11.59 10.09
N GLN A 285 -9.97 -11.66 11.18
CA GLN A 285 -9.50 -11.32 12.53
C GLN A 285 -8.38 -12.25 13.00
N ARG A 286 -8.48 -13.57 12.76
CA ARG A 286 -7.44 -14.53 13.17
C ARG A 286 -6.14 -14.31 12.41
N ILE A 287 -6.23 -13.99 11.13
CA ILE A 287 -5.05 -13.68 10.30
C ILE A 287 -4.41 -12.36 10.76
N MET A 288 -5.21 -11.34 11.08
CA MET A 288 -4.70 -10.10 11.67
C MET A 288 -3.99 -10.34 13.02
N LEU A 289 -4.53 -11.22 13.88
CA LEU A 289 -3.89 -11.58 15.14
C LEU A 289 -2.51 -12.20 14.91
N VAL A 290 -2.41 -13.18 13.99
CA VAL A 290 -1.13 -13.79 13.62
C VAL A 290 -0.17 -12.73 13.06
N GLY A 291 -0.65 -11.82 12.20
CA GLY A 291 0.17 -10.74 11.67
C GLY A 291 0.72 -9.80 12.75
N GLY A 292 -0.10 -9.45 13.73
CA GLY A 292 0.33 -8.67 14.90
C GLY A 292 1.36 -9.41 15.74
N LEU A 293 1.18 -10.72 15.99
CA LEU A 293 2.14 -11.54 16.74
C LEU A 293 3.47 -11.68 16.00
N LEU A 294 3.45 -11.82 14.66
CA LEU A 294 4.66 -11.82 13.84
C LEU A 294 5.40 -10.49 13.93
N ASN A 295 4.70 -9.36 13.96
CA ASN A 295 5.32 -8.06 14.18
C ASN A 295 5.88 -7.90 15.59
N VAL A 296 5.24 -8.47 16.62
CA VAL A 296 5.83 -8.50 17.98
C VAL A 296 7.10 -9.35 18.01
N ALA A 297 7.10 -10.51 17.34
CA ALA A 297 8.30 -11.33 17.18
C ALA A 297 9.40 -10.61 16.41
N CYS A 298 9.05 -9.83 15.37
CA CYS A 298 9.98 -8.93 14.69
C CYS A 298 10.65 -7.97 15.69
N LEU A 299 9.89 -7.33 16.59
CA LEU A 299 10.47 -6.44 17.60
C LEU A 299 11.41 -7.17 18.55
N ALA A 300 11.04 -8.36 19.02
CA ALA A 300 11.88 -9.16 19.91
C ALA A 300 13.25 -9.48 19.26
N ILE A 301 13.25 -9.82 17.97
CA ILE A 301 14.49 -10.09 17.21
C ILE A 301 15.25 -8.79 16.90
N ALA A 302 14.54 -7.71 16.55
CA ALA A 302 15.15 -6.40 16.28
C ALA A 302 15.83 -5.79 17.52
N MET A 303 15.40 -6.19 18.72
CA MET A 303 15.99 -5.81 20.00
C MET A 303 17.14 -6.72 20.45
N ALA A 304 17.38 -7.84 19.76
CA ALA A 304 18.52 -8.72 20.02
C ALA A 304 19.83 -8.08 19.52
N ASP A 305 20.90 -8.88 19.43
CA ASP A 305 22.21 -8.40 18.99
C ASP A 305 22.18 -7.77 17.59
N ILE A 306 23.15 -6.89 17.37
CA ILE A 306 23.32 -6.16 16.12
C ILE A 306 24.05 -7.07 15.12
N ALA A 307 23.29 -7.99 14.51
CA ALA A 307 23.77 -8.95 13.54
C ALA A 307 22.93 -8.91 12.26
N PHE A 308 23.55 -9.20 11.13
CA PHE A 308 22.89 -9.24 9.81
C PHE A 308 21.65 -10.14 9.81
N GLU A 309 21.75 -11.31 10.44
CA GLU A 309 20.69 -12.32 10.54
C GLU A 309 19.49 -11.78 11.31
N ASN A 310 19.72 -10.99 12.36
CA ASN A 310 18.65 -10.39 13.15
C ASN A 310 17.90 -9.33 12.35
N PHE A 311 18.61 -8.49 11.58
CA PHE A 311 17.98 -7.57 10.63
C PHE A 311 17.20 -8.33 9.56
N LEU A 312 17.78 -9.39 8.97
CA LEU A 312 17.14 -10.18 7.92
C LEU A 312 15.84 -10.83 8.40
N VAL A 313 15.88 -11.55 9.52
CA VAL A 313 14.72 -12.28 10.04
C VAL A 313 13.66 -11.31 10.57
N SER A 314 14.05 -10.26 11.29
CA SER A 314 13.09 -9.26 11.80
C SER A 314 12.33 -8.58 10.66
N LEU A 315 13.03 -8.11 9.62
CA LEU A 315 12.37 -7.44 8.49
C LEU A 315 11.59 -8.39 7.60
N LEU A 316 11.98 -9.65 7.48
CA LEU A 316 11.16 -10.68 6.83
C LEU A 316 9.84 -10.86 7.60
N LEU A 317 9.89 -11.04 8.93
CA LEU A 317 8.70 -11.15 9.77
C LEU A 317 7.83 -9.90 9.71
N LEU A 318 8.44 -8.71 9.68
CA LEU A 318 7.74 -7.44 9.49
C LEU A 318 6.94 -7.42 8.19
N GLY A 319 7.53 -7.92 7.10
CA GLY A 319 6.86 -8.03 5.80
C GLY A 319 5.66 -8.98 5.84
N VAL A 320 5.84 -10.17 6.41
CA VAL A 320 4.76 -11.17 6.53
C VAL A 320 3.65 -10.66 7.46
N GLY A 321 4.01 -10.03 8.57
CA GLY A 321 3.07 -9.43 9.52
C GLY A 321 2.28 -8.29 8.91
N TRP A 322 2.94 -7.41 8.14
CA TRP A 322 2.29 -6.39 7.31
C TRP A 322 1.28 -7.01 6.35
N ASN A 323 1.64 -8.08 5.64
CA ASN A 323 0.73 -8.71 4.69
C ASN A 323 -0.55 -9.19 5.37
N PHE A 324 -0.42 -9.87 6.50
CA PHE A 324 -1.55 -10.43 7.25
C PHE A 324 -2.44 -9.34 7.85
N LEU A 325 -1.84 -8.31 8.45
CA LEU A 325 -2.57 -7.17 8.99
C LEU A 325 -3.28 -6.39 7.89
N TYR A 326 -2.57 -5.98 6.83
CA TYR A 326 -3.10 -5.11 5.79
C TYR A 326 -4.15 -5.81 4.92
N THR A 327 -3.92 -7.07 4.55
CA THR A 327 -4.88 -7.87 3.76
C THR A 327 -6.11 -8.25 4.59
N GLY A 328 -5.90 -8.61 5.87
CA GLY A 328 -6.98 -8.90 6.81
C GLY A 328 -7.85 -7.67 7.07
N ALA A 329 -7.22 -6.53 7.34
CA ALA A 329 -7.87 -5.22 7.50
C ALA A 329 -8.66 -4.82 6.26
N THR A 330 -8.06 -4.91 5.07
CA THR A 330 -8.73 -4.58 3.80
C THR A 330 -9.94 -5.49 3.58
N THR A 331 -9.82 -6.79 3.86
CA THR A 331 -10.95 -7.73 3.73
C THR A 331 -12.06 -7.37 4.71
N LEU A 332 -11.72 -7.16 6.00
CA LEU A 332 -12.67 -6.79 7.04
C LEU A 332 -13.39 -5.47 6.72
N LEU A 333 -12.68 -4.49 6.15
CA LEU A 333 -13.26 -3.22 5.71
C LEU A 333 -14.37 -3.43 4.67
N THR A 334 -14.20 -4.38 3.75
CA THR A 334 -15.22 -4.66 2.72
C THR A 334 -16.53 -5.22 3.28
N GLU A 335 -16.55 -5.63 4.56
CA GLU A 335 -17.75 -6.10 5.27
C GLU A 335 -18.52 -4.98 5.98
N THR A 336 -17.98 -3.75 6.05
CA THR A 336 -18.55 -2.68 6.91
C THR A 336 -19.42 -1.68 6.17
N TYR A 337 -19.49 -1.79 4.84
CA TYR A 337 -20.18 -0.83 3.98
C TYR A 337 -21.03 -1.51 2.91
N THR A 338 -22.10 -0.82 2.51
CA THR A 338 -22.88 -1.16 1.31
C THR A 338 -22.31 -0.50 0.05
N LEU A 339 -22.81 -0.87 -1.14
CA LEU A 339 -22.35 -0.28 -2.40
C LEU A 339 -22.49 1.25 -2.43
N ALA A 340 -23.54 1.81 -1.81
CA ALA A 340 -23.77 3.25 -1.70
C ALA A 340 -22.77 3.96 -0.77
N GLU A 341 -22.26 3.24 0.23
CA GLU A 341 -21.36 3.77 1.25
C GLU A 341 -19.88 3.60 0.88
N ARG A 342 -19.58 2.70 -0.06
CA ARG A 342 -18.24 2.28 -0.47
C ARG A 342 -17.25 3.42 -0.67
N ALA A 343 -17.64 4.45 -1.44
CA ALA A 343 -16.72 5.52 -1.82
C ALA A 343 -16.22 6.30 -0.60
N LYS A 344 -17.13 6.75 0.27
CA LYS A 344 -16.78 7.51 1.48
C LYS A 344 -16.06 6.64 2.51
N THR A 345 -16.42 5.36 2.64
CA THR A 345 -15.80 4.45 3.61
C THR A 345 -14.37 4.09 3.21
N GLN A 346 -14.13 3.74 1.95
CA GLN A 346 -12.78 3.48 1.46
C GLN A 346 -11.92 4.75 1.47
N ALA A 347 -12.49 5.91 1.08
CA ALA A 347 -11.78 7.19 1.14
C ALA A 347 -11.26 7.49 2.55
N LEU A 348 -12.11 7.32 3.58
CA LEU A 348 -11.71 7.53 4.96
C LEU A 348 -10.59 6.55 5.37
N ASN A 349 -10.72 5.26 5.02
CA ASN A 349 -9.68 4.27 5.31
C ASN A 349 -8.34 4.65 4.66
N GLU A 350 -8.33 4.93 3.36
CA GLU A 350 -7.09 5.24 2.65
C GLU A 350 -6.44 6.53 3.15
N PHE A 351 -7.25 7.56 3.43
CA PHE A 351 -6.75 8.81 3.98
C PHE A 351 -6.07 8.60 5.35
N LEU A 352 -6.71 7.82 6.24
CA LEU A 352 -6.14 7.53 7.56
C LEU A 352 -4.87 6.67 7.45
N VAL A 353 -4.87 5.63 6.61
CA VAL A 353 -3.70 4.76 6.40
C VAL A 353 -2.54 5.56 5.83
N PHE A 354 -2.73 6.23 4.68
CA PHE A 354 -1.63 6.91 4.01
C PHE A 354 -1.24 8.24 4.66
N GLY A 355 -2.19 8.91 5.32
CA GLY A 355 -1.88 10.07 6.17
C GLY A 355 -0.98 9.67 7.33
N PHE A 356 -1.27 8.54 8.00
CA PHE A 356 -0.39 8.01 9.04
C PHE A 356 0.95 7.56 8.49
N VAL A 357 1.00 6.88 7.34
CA VAL A 357 2.24 6.44 6.68
C VAL A 357 3.14 7.63 6.32
N ALA A 358 2.59 8.71 5.76
CA ALA A 358 3.36 9.92 5.46
C ALA A 358 4.01 10.50 6.73
N THR A 359 3.21 10.65 7.80
CA THR A 359 3.69 11.14 9.09
C THR A 359 4.72 10.19 9.73
N ALA A 360 4.44 8.89 9.74
CA ALA A 360 5.32 7.86 10.26
C ALA A 360 6.69 7.84 9.54
N THR A 361 6.68 7.98 8.20
CA THR A 361 7.91 8.06 7.41
C THR A 361 8.77 9.24 7.86
N PHE A 362 8.17 10.42 8.04
CA PHE A 362 8.88 11.60 8.52
C PHE A 362 9.49 11.40 9.92
N PHE A 363 8.71 10.86 10.86
CA PHE A 363 9.19 10.63 12.22
C PHE A 363 10.23 9.50 12.33
N SER A 364 10.18 8.49 11.47
CA SER A 364 11.11 7.34 11.53
C SER A 364 12.59 7.76 11.55
N GLY A 365 12.98 8.67 10.64
CA GLY A 365 14.36 9.16 10.55
C GLY A 365 14.77 9.99 11.76
N VAL A 366 13.89 10.89 12.21
CA VAL A 366 14.11 11.71 13.40
C VAL A 366 14.29 10.84 14.65
N THR A 367 13.42 9.84 14.81
CA THR A 367 13.48 8.94 15.95
C THR A 367 14.74 8.07 15.92
N LEU A 368 15.14 7.54 14.77
CA LEU A 368 16.40 6.80 14.64
C LEU A 368 17.60 7.68 15.06
N GLN A 369 17.66 8.92 14.57
CA GLN A 369 18.77 9.81 14.84
C GLN A 369 18.88 10.21 16.31
N LEU A 370 17.76 10.51 16.96
CA LEU A 370 17.73 11.01 18.34
C LEU A 370 17.74 9.90 19.40
N TYR A 371 17.06 8.78 19.13
CA TYR A 371 16.82 7.73 20.10
C TYR A 371 17.44 6.38 19.73
N GLY A 372 17.91 6.21 18.49
CA GLY A 372 18.51 4.96 18.03
C GLY A 372 17.50 3.86 17.68
N TRP A 373 18.03 2.77 17.13
CA TRP A 373 17.27 1.64 16.57
C TRP A 373 16.38 0.93 17.61
N GLN A 374 16.93 0.62 18.79
CA GLN A 374 16.20 -0.13 19.82
C GLN A 374 14.98 0.66 20.35
N ASN A 375 15.15 1.95 20.60
CA ASN A 375 14.06 2.80 21.10
C ASN A 375 12.98 3.03 20.02
N LEU A 376 13.38 3.12 18.75
CA LEU A 376 12.42 3.13 17.65
C LEU A 376 11.60 1.84 17.63
N ALA A 377 12.23 0.67 17.77
CA ALA A 377 11.55 -0.62 17.81
C ALA A 377 10.56 -0.70 18.99
N ILE A 378 11.00 -0.36 20.20
CA ILE A 378 10.14 -0.33 21.41
C ILE A 378 8.97 0.65 21.23
N GLY A 379 9.20 1.81 20.59
CA GLY A 379 8.17 2.82 20.33
C GLY A 379 7.01 2.31 19.47
N THR A 380 7.22 1.26 18.67
CA THR A 380 6.15 0.64 17.87
C THR A 380 5.32 -0.40 18.64
N LEU A 381 5.82 -0.94 19.76
CA LEU A 381 5.15 -1.97 20.53
C LEU A 381 3.75 -1.56 21.03
N PRO A 382 3.52 -0.34 21.57
CA PRO A 382 2.19 0.09 21.97
C PRO A 382 1.16 0.03 20.83
N LEU A 383 1.56 0.38 19.61
CA LEU A 383 0.69 0.32 18.44
C LEU A 383 0.28 -1.13 18.14
N LEU A 384 1.22 -2.06 18.18
CA LEU A 384 0.93 -3.49 17.96
C LEU A 384 0.02 -4.06 19.05
N LEU A 385 0.27 -3.72 20.32
CA LEU A 385 -0.59 -4.15 21.43
C LEU A 385 -2.02 -3.63 21.30
N ILE A 386 -2.21 -2.38 20.83
CA ILE A 386 -3.54 -1.82 20.56
C ILE A 386 -4.28 -2.65 19.51
N VAL A 387 -3.65 -2.98 18.37
CA VAL A 387 -4.30 -3.79 17.33
C VAL A 387 -4.57 -5.21 17.80
N LEU A 388 -3.64 -5.83 18.54
CA LEU A 388 -3.85 -7.17 19.10
C LEU A 388 -5.03 -7.18 20.07
N ALA A 389 -5.07 -6.25 21.02
CA ALA A 389 -6.16 -6.12 21.98
C ALA A 389 -7.50 -5.84 21.29
N ALA A 390 -7.54 -4.93 20.32
CA ALA A 390 -8.74 -4.63 19.55
C ALA A 390 -9.23 -5.84 18.73
N THR A 391 -8.31 -6.63 18.19
CA THR A 391 -8.63 -7.86 17.45
C THR A 391 -9.25 -8.91 18.37
N VAL A 392 -8.62 -9.18 19.52
CA VAL A 392 -9.11 -10.13 20.51
C VAL A 392 -10.47 -9.69 21.06
N TRP A 393 -10.62 -8.41 21.37
CA TRP A 393 -11.89 -7.83 21.84
C TRP A 393 -13.03 -8.07 20.84
N LEU A 394 -12.81 -7.80 19.56
CA LEU A 394 -13.83 -8.01 18.53
C LEU A 394 -14.17 -9.50 18.35
N MET A 395 -13.19 -10.39 18.49
CA MET A 395 -13.42 -11.84 18.46
C MET A 395 -14.27 -12.31 19.64
N MET A 396 -14.05 -11.76 20.84
CA MET A 396 -14.87 -12.08 22.02
C MET A 396 -16.31 -11.58 21.85
N LEU A 397 -16.49 -10.38 21.29
CA LEU A 397 -17.82 -9.83 21.00
C LEU A 397 -18.59 -10.70 20.00
N SER A 398 -17.95 -11.11 18.90
CA SER A 398 -18.63 -11.93 17.89
C SER A 398 -19.01 -13.32 18.40
N GLN A 399 -18.19 -13.91 19.29
CA GLN A 399 -18.53 -15.16 19.97
C GLN A 399 -19.73 -14.99 20.91
N ARG A 400 -19.78 -13.91 21.68
CA ARG A 400 -20.93 -13.60 22.56
C ARG A 400 -22.22 -13.42 21.78
N GLU A 401 -22.17 -12.70 20.65
CA GLU A 401 -23.32 -12.52 19.77
C GLU A 401 -23.79 -13.83 19.13
N ALA A 402 -22.87 -14.73 18.79
CA ALA A 402 -23.21 -16.06 18.27
C ALA A 402 -23.84 -16.94 19.35
N ALA A 403 -23.29 -16.94 20.57
CA ALA A 403 -23.82 -17.69 21.70
C ALA A 403 -25.19 -17.17 22.15
N ALA A 404 -25.47 -15.87 22.05
CA ALA A 404 -26.78 -15.31 22.37
C ALA A 404 -27.87 -15.62 21.32
N LYS A 405 -27.49 -16.10 20.13
CA LYS A 405 -28.40 -16.47 19.03
C LYS A 405 -28.64 -17.97 18.92
N ALA A 406 -27.79 -18.79 19.55
CA ALA A 406 -27.93 -20.23 19.67
C ALA A 406 -28.77 -20.57 20.90
#